data_AF-A0A182SK54-F1
#
_entry.id   AF-A0A182SK54-F1
#
_cell.length_a   1.000
_cell.length_b   1.000
_cell.length_c   1.000
_cell.angle_alpha   90.00
_cell.angle_beta   90.00
_cell.angle_gamma   90.00
#
_symmetry.space_group_name_H-M   'P 1'
#
loop_
_entity.id
_entity.type
_entity.pdbx_description
1 polymer ?
#
loop_
_entity_poly.entity_id
_entity_poly.type
_entity_poly.pdbx_seq_one_letter_code
_entity_poly.pdbx_strand_id
1 'polypeptide(L)'
;MDNFSEIFITIKPLFDAIIRKPTKEGILKLNEHLKQVDSNSVQVLQNIFLQQLIILVDAVPGQNQNELKTHLLECIITILQKGRLTKAVALKTTLLATIKLIYDKEAGKIRPNLSEEYKLAVLKVLSFVTRHIQSELIEEVYVKENLTLLSQAIFVCVRIVETERARKLRFQAVDSILSLLQIHDDFDFNDIVLRCQVAELLFIALPKLLAIFVSIVNGDEKQGTAVYRIAIKALGRTLSLIFEDYSKDATNDEYCIERFRQLTESFNEKDRNANVLGLGLREDDKIKYFNETERTREWLLQAEKKVEKVLQLILHLRGHEEELVRLEFAKMNCELLRNCT
;
A
#
# COMPACT_ATOMS: atom_id res chain seq x y z
N MET A 1 23.51 13.45 23.13
CA MET A 1 24.12 12.74 21.97
C MET A 1 25.25 11.79 22.41
N ASP A 2 25.52 11.67 23.72
CA ASP A 2 26.70 10.97 24.25
C ASP A 2 26.60 9.44 24.24
N ASN A 3 25.42 8.85 24.01
CA ASN A 3 25.21 7.40 24.03
C ASN A 3 25.32 6.72 22.65
N PHE A 4 25.35 7.47 21.54
CA PHE A 4 25.37 6.86 20.20
C PHE A 4 26.67 6.08 19.93
N SER A 5 27.80 6.59 20.41
CA SER A 5 29.11 5.92 20.26
C SER A 5 29.09 4.53 20.91
N GLU A 6 28.57 4.43 22.14
CA GLU A 6 28.46 3.17 22.88
C GLU A 6 27.48 2.19 22.22
N ILE A 7 26.34 2.70 21.76
CA ILE A 7 25.35 1.93 20.99
C ILE A 7 25.98 1.39 19.69
N PHE A 8 26.72 2.23 18.97
CA PHE A 8 27.37 1.83 17.72
C PHE A 8 28.48 0.80 17.93
N ILE A 9 29.29 0.95 18.98
CA ILE A 9 30.32 -0.01 19.38
C ILE A 9 29.69 -1.37 19.74
N THR A 10 28.48 -1.38 20.31
CA THR A 10 27.77 -2.61 20.67
C THR A 10 27.12 -3.27 19.46
N ILE A 11 26.48 -2.48 18.60
CA ILE A 11 25.64 -2.98 17.49
C ILE A 11 26.47 -3.36 16.27
N LYS A 12 27.52 -2.59 15.94
CA LYS A 12 28.34 -2.85 14.74
C LYS A 12 28.95 -4.27 14.72
N PRO A 13 29.57 -4.79 15.81
CA PRO A 13 30.12 -6.14 15.83
C PRO A 13 29.04 -7.22 15.61
N LEU A 14 27.82 -7.00 16.12
CA LEU A 14 26.70 -7.91 15.91
C LEU A 14 26.29 -7.93 14.42
N PHE A 15 26.21 -6.76 13.79
CA PHE A 15 25.98 -6.67 12.35
C PHE A 15 27.07 -7.37 11.54
N ASP A 16 28.34 -7.08 11.82
CA ASP A 16 29.48 -7.67 11.11
C ASP A 16 29.50 -9.19 11.25
N ALA A 17 29.15 -9.72 12.43
CA ALA A 17 29.03 -11.16 12.67
C ALA A 17 27.90 -11.79 11.83
N ILE A 18 26.73 -11.14 11.77
CA ILE A 18 25.57 -11.63 11.02
C ILE A 18 25.82 -11.58 9.51
N ILE A 19 26.46 -10.52 9.00
CA ILE A 19 26.84 -10.39 7.59
C ILE A 19 27.79 -11.52 7.17
N ARG A 20 28.75 -11.88 8.03
CA ARG A 20 29.69 -12.99 7.75
C ARG A 20 29.03 -14.35 7.83
N LYS A 21 28.20 -14.58 8.86
CA LYS A 21 27.52 -15.85 9.08
C LYS A 21 26.16 -15.62 9.77
N PRO A 22 25.05 -15.61 9.02
CA PRO A 22 23.73 -15.42 9.62
C PRO A 22 23.37 -16.64 10.46
N THR A 23 23.23 -16.45 11.77
CA THR A 23 22.76 -17.47 12.71
C THR A 23 21.50 -16.98 13.41
N LYS A 24 20.58 -17.89 13.73
CA LYS A 24 19.31 -17.54 14.40
C LYS A 24 19.53 -16.75 15.68
N GLU A 25 20.40 -17.25 16.56
CA GLU A 25 20.73 -16.59 17.84
C GLU A 25 21.35 -15.21 17.63
N GLY A 26 22.25 -15.06 16.66
CA GLY A 26 22.88 -13.77 16.34
C GLY A 26 21.84 -12.74 15.91
N ILE A 27 20.93 -13.13 15.01
CA ILE A 27 19.87 -12.24 14.49
C ILE A 27 18.89 -11.85 15.61
N LEU A 28 18.48 -12.81 16.45
CA LEU A 28 17.60 -12.53 17.58
C LEU A 28 18.23 -11.55 18.58
N LYS A 29 19.50 -11.78 18.94
CA LYS A 29 20.25 -10.87 19.81
C LYS A 29 20.36 -9.47 19.21
N LEU A 30 20.64 -9.36 17.90
CA LEU A 30 20.66 -8.05 17.23
C LEU A 30 19.29 -7.37 17.35
N ASN A 31 18.20 -8.09 17.08
CA ASN A 31 16.86 -7.51 17.14
C ASN A 31 16.49 -7.01 18.55
N GLU A 32 16.88 -7.75 19.59
CA GLU A 32 16.68 -7.33 20.98
C GLU A 32 17.40 -6.01 21.30
N HIS A 33 18.64 -5.86 20.85
CA HIS A 33 19.38 -4.61 21.02
C HIS A 33 18.73 -3.46 20.24
N LEU A 34 18.34 -3.70 18.97
CA LEU A 34 17.64 -2.69 18.15
C LEU A 34 16.31 -2.21 18.79
N LYS A 35 15.61 -3.10 19.51
CA LYS A 35 14.39 -2.75 20.26
C LYS A 35 14.66 -1.85 21.47
N GLN A 36 15.84 -1.88 22.07
CA GLN A 36 16.19 -1.05 23.22
C GLN A 36 16.75 0.33 22.85
N VAL A 37 17.31 0.47 21.64
CA VAL A 37 17.88 1.74 21.14
C VAL A 37 16.81 2.81 20.90
N ASP A 38 17.13 4.06 21.20
CA ASP A 38 16.26 5.21 20.94
C ASP A 38 16.08 5.52 19.45
N SER A 39 14.98 6.19 19.08
CA SER A 39 14.64 6.44 17.67
C SER A 39 15.69 7.26 16.92
N ASN A 40 16.37 8.21 17.56
CA ASN A 40 17.39 9.04 16.90
C ASN A 40 18.62 8.19 16.54
N SER A 41 19.07 7.36 17.47
CA SER A 41 20.15 6.40 17.21
C SER A 41 19.77 5.37 16.14
N VAL A 42 18.53 4.87 16.14
CA VAL A 42 18.04 3.97 15.07
C VAL A 42 18.02 4.66 13.71
N GLN A 43 17.69 5.96 13.63
CA GLN A 43 17.72 6.71 12.37
C GLN A 43 19.12 6.70 11.74
N VAL A 44 20.18 6.87 12.55
CA VAL A 44 21.55 6.82 12.06
C VAL A 44 21.92 5.39 11.62
N LEU A 45 21.56 4.38 12.42
CA LEU A 45 21.79 2.97 12.08
C LEU A 45 21.06 2.56 10.80
N GLN A 46 19.84 3.04 10.58
CA GLN A 46 19.05 2.80 9.37
C GLN A 46 19.84 3.24 8.13
N ASN A 47 20.40 4.45 8.14
CA ASN A 47 21.16 5.00 7.02
C ASN A 47 22.43 4.21 6.69
N ILE A 48 23.00 3.50 7.67
CA ILE A 48 24.23 2.73 7.52
C ILE A 48 23.96 1.28 7.13
N PHE A 49 23.00 0.63 7.79
CA PHE A 49 22.86 -0.83 7.79
C PHE A 49 21.63 -1.37 7.07
N LEU A 50 20.59 -0.56 6.82
CA LEU A 50 19.33 -1.05 6.23
C LEU A 50 19.56 -1.79 4.90
N GLN A 51 20.33 -1.17 3.99
CA GLN A 51 20.61 -1.77 2.68
C GLN A 51 21.43 -3.06 2.79
N GLN A 52 22.34 -3.14 3.76
CA GLN A 52 23.14 -4.35 4.01
C GLN A 52 22.25 -5.50 4.49
N LEU A 53 21.28 -5.24 5.36
CA LEU A 53 20.29 -6.24 5.79
C LEU A 53 19.43 -6.71 4.62
N ILE A 54 18.97 -5.79 3.77
CA ILE A 54 18.14 -6.15 2.62
C ILE A 54 18.88 -7.08 1.66
N ILE A 55 20.15 -6.78 1.36
CA ILE A 55 21.00 -7.65 0.55
C ILE A 55 21.21 -9.01 1.24
N LEU A 56 21.46 -9.00 2.56
CA LEU A 56 21.67 -10.22 3.33
C LEU A 56 20.42 -11.12 3.32
N VAL A 57 19.21 -10.55 3.42
CA VAL A 57 17.96 -11.31 3.34
C VAL A 57 17.86 -12.06 2.01
N ASP A 58 18.25 -11.46 0.89
CA ASP A 58 18.20 -12.15 -0.40
C ASP A 58 19.26 -13.27 -0.48
N ALA A 59 20.45 -13.01 0.07
CA ALA A 59 21.62 -13.89 -0.02
C ALA A 59 21.63 -15.09 0.94
N VAL A 60 20.69 -15.21 1.89
CA VAL A 60 20.67 -16.33 2.87
C VAL A 60 20.65 -17.69 2.15
N PRO A 61 21.66 -18.56 2.32
CA PRO A 61 21.67 -19.89 1.71
C PRO A 61 21.02 -20.97 2.61
N GLY A 62 20.67 -22.11 2.02
CA GLY A 62 20.41 -23.37 2.75
C GLY A 62 18.94 -23.73 3.01
N GLN A 63 18.72 -24.82 3.75
CA GLN A 63 17.40 -25.42 4.00
C GLN A 63 16.53 -24.63 5.01
N ASN A 64 17.14 -23.92 5.98
CA ASN A 64 16.43 -23.10 6.98
C ASN A 64 16.24 -21.64 6.53
N GLN A 65 16.23 -21.42 5.21
CA GLN A 65 16.25 -20.09 4.62
C GLN A 65 15.03 -19.25 5.03
N ASN A 66 13.82 -19.83 5.04
CA ASN A 66 12.60 -19.09 5.39
C ASN A 66 12.66 -18.54 6.82
N GLU A 67 13.11 -19.34 7.80
CA GLU A 67 13.18 -18.93 9.20
C GLU A 67 14.22 -17.83 9.41
N LEU A 68 15.44 -18.01 8.88
CA LEU A 68 16.50 -17.01 9.00
C LEU A 68 16.12 -15.70 8.30
N LYS A 69 15.54 -15.77 7.09
CA LYS A 69 15.07 -14.57 6.40
C LYS A 69 13.94 -13.89 7.17
N THR A 70 13.02 -14.64 7.80
CA THR A 70 11.95 -14.07 8.64
C THR A 70 12.55 -13.29 9.80
N HIS A 71 13.53 -13.83 10.51
CA HIS A 71 14.20 -13.12 11.60
C HIS A 71 14.95 -11.87 11.14
N LEU A 72 15.60 -11.91 9.98
CA LEU A 72 16.25 -10.73 9.39
C LEU A 72 15.22 -9.65 9.00
N LEU A 73 14.06 -10.05 8.44
CA LEU A 73 12.96 -9.14 8.16
C LEU A 73 12.41 -8.50 9.43
N GLU A 74 12.33 -9.22 10.55
CA GLU A 74 11.92 -8.67 11.85
C GLU A 74 12.93 -7.63 12.39
N CYS A 75 14.23 -7.77 12.11
CA CYS A 75 15.21 -6.70 12.38
C CYS A 75 14.93 -5.46 11.50
N ILE A 76 14.66 -5.66 10.21
CA ILE A 76 14.33 -4.57 9.28
C ILE A 76 13.06 -3.85 9.73
N ILE A 77 12.02 -4.59 10.11
CA ILE A 77 10.77 -4.04 10.65
C ILE A 77 11.06 -3.17 11.87
N THR A 78 11.86 -3.64 12.81
CA THR A 78 12.22 -2.88 14.02
C THR A 78 12.94 -1.57 13.69
N ILE A 79 13.83 -1.58 12.68
CA ILE A 79 14.52 -0.38 12.21
C ILE A 79 13.54 0.60 11.56
N LEU A 80 12.65 0.11 10.68
CA LEU A 80 11.68 0.94 9.97
C LEU A 80 10.56 1.49 10.87
N GLN A 81 10.20 0.81 11.95
CA GLN A 81 9.22 1.29 12.92
C GLN A 81 9.70 2.51 13.72
N LYS A 82 11.01 2.63 13.91
CA LYS A 82 11.62 3.69 14.74
C LYS A 82 12.25 4.81 13.94
N GLY A 83 12.70 4.53 12.73
CA GLY A 83 13.28 5.52 11.81
C GLY A 83 12.31 5.93 10.72
N ARG A 84 12.60 7.05 10.05
CA ARG A 84 11.94 7.48 8.82
C ARG A 84 12.94 7.44 7.66
N LEU A 85 12.53 6.89 6.52
CA LEU A 85 13.35 6.91 5.33
C LEU A 85 13.42 8.34 4.75
N THR A 86 14.63 8.76 4.39
CA THR A 86 14.92 10.12 3.89
C THR A 86 15.48 10.12 2.47
N LYS A 87 15.64 8.95 1.83
CA LYS A 87 16.23 8.82 0.49
C LYS A 87 15.36 7.95 -0.41
N ALA A 88 15.03 8.43 -1.61
CA ALA A 88 14.15 7.69 -2.53
C ALA A 88 14.80 6.41 -3.03
N VAL A 89 16.12 6.43 -3.22
CA VAL A 89 16.87 5.23 -3.57
C VAL A 89 16.66 4.14 -2.51
N ALA A 90 16.75 4.48 -1.22
CA ALA A 90 16.58 3.52 -0.14
C ALA A 90 15.15 2.97 -0.09
N LEU A 91 14.13 3.81 -0.31
CA LEU A 91 12.74 3.37 -0.40
C LEU A 91 12.55 2.41 -1.58
N LYS A 92 12.94 2.83 -2.78
CA LYS A 92 12.77 2.07 -4.03
C LYS A 92 13.50 0.72 -3.99
N THR A 93 14.74 0.70 -3.51
CA THR A 93 15.51 -0.55 -3.40
C THR A 93 14.89 -1.50 -2.38
N THR A 94 14.47 -0.98 -1.22
CA THR A 94 13.83 -1.78 -0.18
C THR A 94 12.50 -2.35 -0.68
N LEU A 95 11.69 -1.54 -1.35
CA LEU A 95 10.41 -1.96 -1.91
C LEU A 95 10.60 -3.04 -2.98
N LEU A 96 11.50 -2.81 -3.94
CA LEU A 96 11.81 -3.76 -5.00
C LEU A 96 12.34 -5.09 -4.46
N ALA A 97 13.29 -5.05 -3.52
CA ALA A 97 13.85 -6.24 -2.91
C ALA A 97 12.77 -7.02 -2.15
N THR A 98 11.96 -6.33 -1.36
CA THR A 98 10.87 -6.94 -0.57
C THR A 98 9.80 -7.59 -1.47
N ILE A 99 9.47 -6.98 -2.61
CA ILE A 99 8.57 -7.59 -3.61
C ILE A 99 9.16 -8.90 -4.15
N LYS A 100 10.44 -8.90 -4.53
CA LYS A 100 11.13 -10.08 -5.10
C LYS A 100 11.19 -11.27 -4.15
N LEU A 101 11.17 -11.02 -2.84
CA LEU A 101 11.15 -12.05 -1.80
C LEU A 101 9.90 -12.95 -1.85
N ILE A 102 8.77 -12.39 -2.27
CA ILE A 102 7.48 -13.11 -2.27
C ILE A 102 6.91 -13.34 -3.66
N TYR A 103 7.29 -12.52 -4.64
CA TYR A 103 6.75 -12.56 -6.00
C TYR A 103 7.82 -12.92 -7.01
N ASP A 104 7.52 -13.90 -7.85
CA ASP A 104 8.29 -14.25 -9.03
C ASP A 104 7.69 -13.52 -10.24
N LYS A 105 8.42 -12.53 -10.75
CA LYS A 105 7.99 -11.72 -11.89
C LYS A 105 7.93 -12.54 -13.18
N GLU A 106 8.86 -13.48 -13.37
CA GLU A 106 8.93 -14.30 -14.58
C GLU A 106 7.78 -15.31 -14.61
N ALA A 107 7.46 -15.91 -13.46
CA ALA A 107 6.35 -16.86 -13.34
C ALA A 107 4.97 -16.18 -13.16
N GLY A 108 4.94 -14.86 -12.91
CA GLY A 108 3.71 -14.10 -12.66
C GLY A 108 2.94 -14.51 -11.41
N LYS A 109 3.62 -15.11 -10.42
CA LYS A 109 2.98 -15.79 -9.27
C LYS A 109 3.74 -15.54 -7.96
N ILE A 110 3.03 -15.72 -6.85
CA ILE A 110 3.65 -15.79 -5.53
C ILE A 110 4.55 -17.03 -5.48
N ARG A 111 5.74 -16.89 -4.92
CA ARG A 111 6.71 -17.98 -4.80
C ARG A 111 6.11 -19.12 -3.96
N PRO A 112 6.28 -20.40 -4.37
CA PRO A 112 5.79 -21.53 -3.60
C PRO A 112 6.60 -21.75 -2.32
N ASN A 113 6.06 -22.55 -1.38
CA ASN A 113 6.75 -23.03 -0.18
C ASN A 113 7.26 -21.93 0.78
N LEU A 114 6.60 -20.77 0.81
CA LEU A 114 6.84 -19.73 1.80
C LEU A 114 5.99 -19.96 3.05
N SER A 115 6.59 -19.86 4.24
CA SER A 115 5.85 -19.94 5.50
C SER A 115 4.95 -18.72 5.70
N GLU A 116 3.86 -18.86 6.47
CA GLU A 116 2.96 -17.74 6.75
C GLU A 116 3.67 -16.59 7.48
N GLU A 117 4.56 -16.92 8.43
CA GLU A 117 5.35 -15.93 9.17
C GLU A 117 6.26 -15.12 8.24
N TYR A 118 6.87 -15.77 7.25
CA TYR A 118 7.69 -15.10 6.26
C TYR A 118 6.87 -14.12 5.42
N LYS A 119 5.73 -14.57 4.89
CA LYS A 119 4.83 -13.69 4.12
C LYS A 119 4.36 -12.50 4.96
N LEU A 120 4.05 -12.74 6.23
CA LEU A 120 3.63 -11.69 7.16
C LEU A 120 4.74 -10.65 7.38
N ALA A 121 5.97 -11.10 7.60
CA ALA A 121 7.13 -10.22 7.77
C ALA A 121 7.37 -9.38 6.50
N VAL A 122 7.29 -9.99 5.31
CA VAL A 122 7.40 -9.28 4.02
C VAL A 122 6.34 -8.19 3.91
N LEU A 123 5.07 -8.49 4.19
CA LEU A 123 3.97 -7.51 4.12
C LEU A 123 4.16 -6.36 5.11
N LYS A 124 4.62 -6.64 6.34
CA LYS A 124 4.94 -5.61 7.33
C LYS A 124 6.05 -4.69 6.83
N VAL A 125 7.10 -5.23 6.21
CA VAL A 125 8.14 -4.39 5.59
C VAL A 125 7.54 -3.51 4.50
N LEU A 126 6.70 -4.04 3.59
CA LEU A 126 6.04 -3.23 2.56
C LEU A 126 5.23 -2.06 3.16
N SER A 127 4.51 -2.32 4.25
CA SER A 127 3.77 -1.25 4.94
C SER A 127 4.72 -0.24 5.59
N PHE A 128 5.67 -0.67 6.42
CA PHE A 128 6.53 0.29 7.13
C PHE A 128 7.43 1.11 6.22
N VAL A 129 7.91 0.55 5.11
CA VAL A 129 8.70 1.28 4.10
C VAL A 129 7.91 2.44 3.48
N THR A 130 6.59 2.30 3.34
CA THR A 130 5.74 3.32 2.73
C THR A 130 5.06 4.22 3.75
N ARG A 131 4.93 3.78 5.00
CA ARG A 131 4.33 4.55 6.11
C ARG A 131 5.32 5.48 6.80
N HIS A 132 6.58 5.07 6.96
CA HIS A 132 7.59 5.84 7.69
C HIS A 132 8.56 6.52 6.73
N ILE A 133 8.02 7.45 5.95
CA ILE A 133 8.76 8.28 4.99
C ILE A 133 8.51 9.75 5.30
N GLN A 134 9.44 10.62 4.91
CA GLN A 134 9.22 12.07 4.96
C GLN A 134 8.26 12.50 3.86
N SER A 135 7.48 13.57 4.05
CA SER A 135 6.47 14.01 3.07
C SER A 135 7.11 14.39 1.74
N GLU A 136 8.27 15.05 1.77
CA GLU A 136 9.05 15.40 0.56
C GLU A 136 9.45 14.16 -0.24
N LEU A 137 9.61 13.02 0.44
CA LEU A 137 9.95 11.76 -0.18
C LEU A 137 8.76 11.13 -0.91
N ILE A 138 7.54 11.41 -0.45
CA ILE A 138 6.32 10.98 -1.15
C ILE A 138 6.26 11.68 -2.50
N GLU A 139 6.48 13.00 -2.53
CA GLU A 139 6.48 13.78 -3.77
C GLU A 139 7.53 13.25 -4.78
N GLU A 140 8.73 12.90 -4.30
CA GLU A 140 9.80 12.34 -5.15
C GLU A 140 9.48 10.92 -5.67
N VAL A 141 8.79 10.10 -4.89
CA VAL A 141 8.57 8.68 -5.20
C VAL A 141 7.26 8.44 -5.94
N TYR A 142 6.19 9.19 -5.65
CA TYR A 142 4.88 9.02 -6.24
C TYR A 142 4.77 9.76 -7.57
N VAL A 143 5.62 9.38 -8.51
CA VAL A 143 5.69 9.90 -9.88
C VAL A 143 5.54 8.78 -10.90
N LYS A 144 5.24 9.14 -12.16
CA LYS A 144 4.91 8.19 -13.24
C LYS A 144 6.02 7.16 -13.48
N GLU A 145 7.28 7.54 -13.32
CA GLU A 145 8.45 6.67 -13.49
C GLU A 145 8.44 5.49 -12.50
N ASN A 146 7.87 5.69 -11.31
CA ASN A 146 7.79 4.68 -10.27
C ASN A 146 6.43 3.95 -10.24
N LEU A 147 5.49 4.29 -11.13
CA LEU A 147 4.15 3.70 -11.21
C LEU A 147 4.20 2.17 -11.25
N THR A 148 5.09 1.62 -12.08
CA THR A 148 5.27 0.17 -12.24
C THR A 148 5.64 -0.50 -10.92
N LEU A 149 6.57 0.10 -10.17
CA LEU A 149 7.06 -0.44 -8.89
C LEU A 149 5.94 -0.41 -7.84
N LEU A 150 5.25 0.72 -7.71
CA LEU A 150 4.16 0.90 -6.75
C LEU A 150 2.96 -0.01 -7.09
N SER A 151 2.59 -0.07 -8.37
CA SER A 151 1.53 -0.95 -8.86
C SER A 151 1.86 -2.43 -8.62
N GLN A 152 3.12 -2.82 -8.81
CA GLN A 152 3.56 -4.18 -8.51
C GLN A 152 3.47 -4.50 -7.01
N ALA A 153 3.82 -3.56 -6.13
CA ALA A 153 3.66 -3.73 -4.69
C ALA A 153 2.18 -3.95 -4.30
N ILE A 154 1.28 -3.12 -4.85
CA ILE A 154 -0.17 -3.25 -4.65
C ILE A 154 -0.66 -4.59 -5.18
N PHE A 155 -0.23 -4.98 -6.37
CA PHE A 155 -0.59 -6.24 -7.00
C PHE A 155 -0.19 -7.44 -6.13
N VAL A 156 1.02 -7.45 -5.57
CA VAL A 156 1.48 -8.52 -4.68
C VAL A 156 0.58 -8.63 -3.44
N CYS A 157 0.23 -7.50 -2.81
CA CYS A 157 -0.68 -7.49 -1.67
C CYS A 157 -2.06 -8.04 -2.06
N VAL A 158 -2.60 -7.62 -3.20
CA VAL A 158 -3.84 -8.13 -3.78
C VAL A 158 -3.80 -9.64 -4.00
N ARG A 159 -2.71 -10.17 -4.58
CA ARG A 159 -2.56 -11.62 -4.80
C ARG A 159 -2.57 -12.40 -3.49
N ILE A 160 -1.92 -11.88 -2.45
CA ILE A 160 -1.93 -12.50 -1.12
C ILE A 160 -3.34 -12.53 -0.53
N VAL A 161 -4.12 -11.45 -0.69
CA VAL A 161 -5.52 -11.41 -0.24
C VAL A 161 -6.37 -12.46 -0.97
N GLU A 162 -6.12 -12.69 -2.26
CA GLU A 162 -6.83 -13.70 -3.08
C GLU A 162 -6.44 -15.13 -2.72
N THR A 163 -5.17 -15.41 -2.45
CA THR A 163 -4.66 -16.78 -2.34
C THR A 163 -4.59 -17.30 -0.91
N GLU A 164 -4.38 -16.43 0.08
CA GLU A 164 -4.19 -16.85 1.46
C GLU A 164 -5.51 -16.91 2.23
N ARG A 165 -5.67 -17.93 3.07
CA ARG A 165 -6.83 -18.07 3.98
C ARG A 165 -6.58 -17.46 5.36
N ALA A 166 -5.31 -17.32 5.76
CA ALA A 166 -4.94 -16.86 7.09
C ALA A 166 -5.39 -15.40 7.30
N ARG A 167 -6.23 -15.19 8.32
CA ARG A 167 -6.83 -13.88 8.64
C ARG A 167 -5.78 -12.79 8.84
N LYS A 168 -4.69 -13.12 9.54
CA LYS A 168 -3.57 -12.19 9.80
C LYS A 168 -2.88 -11.73 8.51
N LEU A 169 -2.66 -12.63 7.55
CA LEU A 169 -2.05 -12.29 6.26
C LEU A 169 -2.96 -11.40 5.43
N ARG A 170 -4.26 -11.74 5.35
CA ARG A 170 -5.23 -10.94 4.60
C ARG A 170 -5.38 -9.55 5.20
N PHE A 171 -5.47 -9.45 6.53
CA PHE A 171 -5.49 -8.17 7.24
C PHE A 171 -4.24 -7.36 6.91
N GLN A 172 -3.05 -7.93 7.11
CA GLN A 172 -1.80 -7.21 6.89
C GLN A 172 -1.64 -6.81 5.41
N ALA A 173 -2.11 -7.62 4.46
CA ALA A 173 -2.04 -7.27 3.05
C ALA A 173 -2.95 -6.08 2.70
N VAL A 174 -4.16 -6.01 3.27
CA VAL A 174 -5.02 -4.83 3.11
C VAL A 174 -4.40 -3.60 3.80
N ASP A 175 -3.81 -3.76 4.97
CA ASP A 175 -3.07 -2.68 5.66
C ASP A 175 -1.87 -2.18 4.85
N SER A 176 -1.12 -3.08 4.20
CA SER A 176 -0.05 -2.71 3.28
C SER A 176 -0.57 -1.97 2.04
N ILE A 177 -1.76 -2.31 1.53
CA ILE A 177 -2.40 -1.56 0.44
C ILE A 177 -2.76 -0.14 0.89
N LEU A 178 -3.37 0.02 2.07
CA LEU A 178 -3.65 1.34 2.65
C LEU A 178 -2.36 2.17 2.79
N SER A 179 -1.28 1.51 3.19
CA SER A 179 0.04 2.11 3.31
C SER A 179 0.60 2.59 1.96
N LEU A 180 0.55 1.75 0.94
CA LEU A 180 1.01 2.06 -0.41
C LEU A 180 0.20 3.18 -1.07
N LEU A 181 -1.10 3.25 -0.78
CA LEU A 181 -2.00 4.29 -1.26
C LEU A 181 -1.96 5.56 -0.41
N GLN A 182 -1.11 5.64 0.63
CA GLN A 182 -1.02 6.79 1.54
C GLN A 182 -2.38 7.19 2.15
N ILE A 183 -3.16 6.18 2.55
CA ILE A 183 -4.49 6.35 3.18
C ILE A 183 -4.59 5.53 4.47
N HIS A 184 -3.44 5.27 5.11
CA HIS A 184 -3.37 4.64 6.42
C HIS A 184 -3.76 5.62 7.53
N ASP A 185 -3.95 5.15 8.77
CA ASP A 185 -4.44 5.99 9.87
C ASP A 185 -3.52 7.14 10.23
N ASP A 186 -2.21 6.90 10.19
CA ASP A 186 -1.20 7.88 10.57
C ASP A 186 -0.87 8.89 9.46
N PHE A 187 -1.59 8.86 8.33
CA PHE A 187 -1.32 9.72 7.18
C PHE A 187 -1.91 11.12 7.39
N ASP A 188 -1.20 12.17 6.97
CA ASP A 188 -1.71 13.54 7.07
C ASP A 188 -2.71 13.82 5.95
N PHE A 189 -3.98 13.62 6.28
CA PHE A 189 -5.09 13.85 5.35
C PHE A 189 -5.30 15.32 4.98
N ASN A 190 -4.61 16.28 5.61
CA ASN A 190 -4.73 17.71 5.29
C ASN A 190 -3.87 18.14 4.10
N ASP A 191 -2.89 17.33 3.70
CA ASP A 191 -2.05 17.63 2.54
C ASP A 191 -2.77 17.25 1.23
N ILE A 192 -3.60 18.18 0.75
CA ILE A 192 -4.43 18.01 -0.45
C ILE A 192 -3.57 17.79 -1.70
N VAL A 193 -2.43 18.47 -1.80
CA VAL A 193 -1.54 18.42 -2.98
C VAL A 193 -0.95 17.02 -3.11
N LEU A 194 -0.39 16.51 -2.03
CA LEU A 194 0.23 15.20 -2.00
C LEU A 194 -0.79 14.08 -2.19
N ARG A 195 -2.00 14.21 -1.62
CA ARG A 195 -3.12 13.29 -1.90
C ARG A 195 -3.53 13.31 -3.37
N CYS A 196 -3.62 14.49 -3.99
CA CYS A 196 -3.95 14.62 -5.40
C CYS A 196 -2.93 13.88 -6.26
N GLN A 197 -1.64 14.07 -5.99
CA GLN A 197 -0.54 13.38 -6.69
C GLN A 197 -0.64 11.86 -6.56
N VAL A 198 -0.86 11.34 -5.35
CA VAL A 198 -1.01 9.89 -5.13
C VAL A 198 -2.24 9.35 -5.89
N ALA A 199 -3.34 10.09 -5.87
CA ALA A 199 -4.58 9.72 -6.55
C ALA A 199 -4.43 9.74 -8.08
N GLU A 200 -3.78 10.74 -8.66
CA GLU A 200 -3.47 10.83 -10.10
C GLU A 200 -2.56 9.71 -10.57
N LEU A 201 -1.68 9.20 -9.70
CA LEU A 201 -0.79 8.10 -10.04
C LEU A 201 -1.50 6.74 -9.93
N LEU A 202 -2.24 6.51 -8.85
CA LEU A 202 -2.70 5.17 -8.46
C LEU A 202 -4.17 4.89 -8.76
N PHE A 203 -4.92 5.81 -9.38
CA PHE A 203 -6.31 5.57 -9.83
C PHE A 203 -6.44 4.35 -10.74
N ILE A 204 -5.39 4.03 -11.50
CA ILE A 204 -5.37 2.88 -12.41
C ILE A 204 -5.51 1.54 -11.64
N ALA A 205 -5.10 1.49 -10.36
CA ALA A 205 -5.26 0.29 -9.54
C ALA A 205 -6.70 0.07 -9.03
N LEU A 206 -7.55 1.10 -9.09
CA LEU A 206 -8.92 1.10 -8.57
C LEU A 206 -9.76 -0.14 -8.96
N PRO A 207 -9.83 -0.56 -10.24
CA PRO A 207 -10.70 -1.67 -10.65
C PRO A 207 -10.39 -2.96 -9.90
N LYS A 208 -9.10 -3.25 -9.73
CA LYS A 208 -8.64 -4.45 -9.04
C LYS A 208 -8.87 -4.33 -7.53
N LEU A 209 -8.61 -3.16 -6.96
CA LEU A 209 -8.84 -2.88 -5.55
C LEU A 209 -10.33 -3.03 -5.17
N LEU A 210 -11.24 -2.47 -5.97
CA LEU A 210 -12.68 -2.61 -5.78
C LEU A 210 -13.10 -4.09 -5.78
N ALA A 211 -12.66 -4.84 -6.79
CA ALA A 211 -12.99 -6.27 -6.88
C ALA A 211 -12.53 -7.05 -5.63
N ILE A 212 -11.34 -6.74 -5.11
CA ILE A 212 -10.82 -7.40 -3.91
C ILE A 212 -11.57 -6.99 -2.65
N PHE A 213 -11.74 -5.69 -2.40
CA PHE A 213 -12.40 -5.24 -1.18
C PHE A 213 -13.85 -5.73 -1.12
N VAL A 214 -14.56 -5.69 -2.24
CA VAL A 214 -15.93 -6.20 -2.34
C VAL A 214 -15.99 -7.71 -2.18
N SER A 215 -15.02 -8.45 -2.73
CA SER A 215 -14.90 -9.90 -2.53
C SER A 215 -14.70 -10.26 -1.04
N ILE A 216 -13.89 -9.50 -0.31
CA ILE A 216 -13.74 -9.68 1.15
C ILE A 216 -15.07 -9.40 1.86
N VAL A 217 -15.67 -8.24 1.56
CA VAL A 217 -16.91 -7.75 2.17
C VAL A 217 -18.10 -8.67 1.92
N ASN A 218 -18.15 -9.34 0.76
CA ASN A 218 -19.24 -10.26 0.40
C ASN A 218 -18.92 -11.73 0.70
N GLY A 219 -17.72 -12.04 1.22
CA GLY A 219 -17.34 -13.42 1.50
C GLY A 219 -17.95 -13.98 2.79
N ASP A 220 -17.49 -15.17 3.21
CA ASP A 220 -17.95 -15.89 4.41
C ASP A 220 -17.49 -15.21 5.72
N GLU A 221 -18.37 -15.14 6.72
CA GLU A 221 -18.12 -14.58 8.06
C GLU A 221 -16.90 -15.20 8.77
N LYS A 222 -16.52 -16.43 8.40
CA LYS A 222 -15.31 -17.11 8.89
C LYS A 222 -14.01 -16.35 8.57
N GLN A 223 -14.04 -15.32 7.75
CA GLN A 223 -12.91 -14.41 7.51
C GLN A 223 -12.55 -13.58 8.74
N GLY A 224 -13.48 -13.42 9.68
CA GLY A 224 -13.27 -12.71 10.94
C GLY A 224 -13.48 -11.19 10.82
N THR A 225 -14.11 -10.62 11.84
CA THR A 225 -14.58 -9.22 11.90
C THR A 225 -13.50 -8.19 11.56
N ALA A 226 -12.25 -8.43 11.98
CA ALA A 226 -11.13 -7.52 11.68
C ALA A 226 -10.85 -7.38 10.17
N VAL A 227 -10.99 -8.47 9.40
CA VAL A 227 -10.74 -8.48 7.95
C VAL A 227 -11.85 -7.75 7.21
N TYR A 228 -13.11 -7.89 7.63
CA TYR A 228 -14.23 -7.09 7.11
C TYR A 228 -14.01 -5.60 7.35
N ARG A 229 -13.72 -5.22 8.61
CA ARG A 229 -13.56 -3.82 9.00
C ARG A 229 -12.46 -3.13 8.21
N ILE A 230 -11.29 -3.76 8.05
CA ILE A 230 -10.21 -3.16 7.29
C ILE A 230 -10.53 -3.08 5.79
N ALA A 231 -11.27 -4.04 5.22
CA ALA A 231 -11.68 -3.98 3.82
C ALA A 231 -12.71 -2.89 3.55
N ILE A 232 -13.70 -2.71 4.42
CA ILE A 232 -14.70 -1.62 4.33
C ILE A 232 -14.00 -0.27 4.42
N LYS A 233 -13.10 -0.11 5.40
CA LYS A 233 -12.29 1.09 5.56
C LYS A 233 -11.42 1.36 4.32
N ALA A 234 -10.76 0.34 3.79
CA ALA A 234 -9.93 0.47 2.59
C ALA A 234 -10.74 0.83 1.36
N LEU A 235 -11.94 0.28 1.21
CA LEU A 235 -12.86 0.65 0.15
C LEU A 235 -13.25 2.12 0.23
N GLY A 236 -13.70 2.58 1.39
CA GLY A 236 -14.06 3.99 1.62
C GLY A 236 -12.92 4.93 1.30
N ARG A 237 -11.77 4.71 1.93
CA ARG A 237 -10.60 5.60 1.77
C ARG A 237 -10.02 5.60 0.36
N THR A 238 -10.05 4.46 -0.32
CA THR A 238 -9.59 4.38 -1.72
C THR A 238 -10.54 5.18 -2.62
N LEU A 239 -11.86 5.04 -2.42
CA LEU A 239 -12.85 5.83 -3.15
C LEU A 239 -12.72 7.31 -2.81
N SER A 240 -12.57 7.68 -1.53
CA SER A 240 -12.29 9.05 -1.10
C SER A 240 -11.07 9.62 -1.83
N LEU A 241 -9.93 8.90 -1.82
CA LEU A 241 -8.71 9.36 -2.47
C LEU A 241 -8.90 9.60 -3.98
N ILE A 242 -9.56 8.70 -4.70
CA ILE A 242 -9.68 8.80 -6.16
C ILE A 242 -10.74 9.81 -6.61
N PHE A 243 -11.85 9.91 -5.88
CA PHE A 243 -12.99 10.76 -6.23
C PHE A 243 -13.07 12.06 -5.41
N GLU A 244 -12.07 12.36 -4.59
CA GLU A 244 -12.00 13.65 -3.91
C GLU A 244 -11.91 14.80 -4.90
N ASP A 245 -12.67 15.85 -4.61
CA ASP A 245 -12.64 17.07 -5.40
C ASP A 245 -11.47 17.95 -4.99
N TYR A 246 -10.30 17.66 -5.57
CA TYR A 246 -9.07 18.43 -5.39
C TYR A 246 -9.13 19.84 -6.00
N SER A 247 -10.20 20.20 -6.72
CA SER A 247 -10.35 21.50 -7.38
C SER A 247 -10.88 22.62 -6.47
N LYS A 248 -11.18 22.31 -5.20
CA LYS A 248 -11.73 23.28 -4.23
C LYS A 248 -10.81 24.48 -3.92
N ASP A 249 -9.52 24.42 -4.24
CA ASP A 249 -8.60 25.57 -4.13
C ASP A 249 -8.45 26.38 -5.43
N ALA A 250 -9.08 25.96 -6.53
CA ALA A 250 -9.17 26.73 -7.78
C ALA A 250 -10.44 27.59 -7.87
N THR A 251 -11.16 27.79 -6.75
CA THR A 251 -12.32 28.69 -6.68
C THR A 251 -11.90 30.16 -6.64
N ASN A 252 -11.21 30.60 -7.69
CA ASN A 252 -11.35 31.93 -8.27
C ASN A 252 -11.73 31.83 -9.76
N ASP A 253 -12.10 30.65 -10.26
CA ASP A 253 -12.70 30.51 -11.58
C ASP A 253 -14.13 31.07 -11.52
N GLU A 254 -14.31 32.29 -12.03
CA GLU A 254 -15.60 32.88 -12.35
C GLU A 254 -16.47 31.83 -13.07
N TYR A 255 -17.67 31.60 -12.54
CA TYR A 255 -18.67 30.73 -13.17
C TYR A 255 -19.02 31.28 -14.56
N CYS A 256 -18.35 30.75 -15.59
CA CYS A 256 -18.55 31.17 -16.96
C CYS A 256 -19.66 30.33 -17.62
N ILE A 257 -20.62 31.00 -18.26
CA ILE A 257 -21.81 30.39 -18.89
C ILE A 257 -21.40 29.37 -19.96
N GLU A 258 -20.26 29.55 -20.62
CA GLU A 258 -19.64 28.55 -21.51
C GLU A 258 -19.41 27.18 -20.84
N ARG A 259 -18.96 27.17 -19.57
CA ARG A 259 -18.62 25.92 -18.85
C ARG A 259 -19.86 25.14 -18.44
N PHE A 260 -20.96 25.85 -18.13
CA PHE A 260 -22.28 25.25 -17.94
C PHE A 260 -22.81 24.66 -19.24
N ARG A 261 -22.61 25.36 -20.38
CA ARG A 261 -23.03 24.89 -21.71
C ARG A 261 -22.31 23.61 -22.12
N GLN A 262 -20.99 23.53 -21.92
CA GLN A 262 -20.18 22.32 -22.14
C GLN A 262 -20.62 21.14 -21.26
N LEU A 263 -21.00 21.39 -20.01
CA LEU A 263 -21.54 20.35 -19.12
C LEU A 263 -22.86 19.79 -19.66
N THR A 264 -23.78 20.63 -20.12
CA THR A 264 -25.04 20.17 -20.75
C THR A 264 -24.84 19.43 -22.07
N GLU A 265 -23.80 19.76 -22.85
CA GLU A 265 -23.51 19.08 -24.12
C GLU A 265 -22.86 17.70 -23.90
N SER A 266 -22.03 17.55 -22.86
CA SER A 266 -21.42 16.26 -22.47
C SER A 266 -22.41 15.18 -22.00
N PHE A 267 -23.65 15.56 -21.66
CA PHE A 267 -24.72 14.60 -21.34
C PHE A 267 -25.29 13.88 -22.57
N ASN A 268 -24.95 14.31 -23.79
CA ASN A 268 -25.58 13.80 -25.02
C ASN A 268 -24.74 12.82 -25.86
N GLU A 269 -23.54 12.42 -25.44
CA GLU A 269 -22.77 11.44 -26.22
C GLU A 269 -22.70 10.02 -25.65
N LYS A 270 -22.93 9.11 -26.58
CA LYS A 270 -23.12 7.68 -26.44
C LYS A 270 -21.76 7.00 -26.29
N ASP A 271 -21.42 6.54 -25.09
CA ASP A 271 -20.69 5.29 -24.99
C ASP A 271 -20.91 4.59 -23.65
N ARG A 272 -21.93 3.72 -23.59
CA ARG A 272 -22.27 2.95 -22.38
C ARG A 272 -21.30 1.79 -22.13
N ASN A 273 -20.37 1.51 -23.05
CA ASN A 273 -19.54 0.31 -23.06
C ASN A 273 -18.02 0.56 -23.17
N ALA A 274 -17.52 1.78 -22.99
CA ALA A 274 -16.09 1.96 -22.84
C ALA A 274 -15.59 1.24 -21.56
N ASN A 275 -14.56 0.43 -21.70
CA ASN A 275 -13.93 -0.27 -20.59
C ASN A 275 -12.95 0.65 -19.85
N VAL A 276 -13.50 1.72 -19.28
CA VAL A 276 -12.78 2.86 -18.69
C VAL A 276 -11.96 2.45 -17.47
N LEU A 277 -12.30 1.32 -16.87
CA LEU A 277 -11.57 0.69 -15.77
C LEU A 277 -10.56 -0.36 -16.27
N GLY A 278 -10.39 -0.55 -17.57
CA GLY A 278 -9.50 -1.56 -18.14
C GLY A 278 -9.79 -3.01 -17.73
N LEU A 279 -11.01 -3.30 -17.27
CA LEU A 279 -11.44 -4.61 -16.78
C LEU A 279 -11.52 -5.63 -17.93
N GLY A 280 -10.52 -6.50 -18.07
CA GLY A 280 -10.51 -7.54 -19.11
C GLY A 280 -9.81 -7.18 -20.43
N LEU A 281 -8.96 -6.13 -20.43
CA LEU A 281 -8.09 -5.82 -21.57
C LEU A 281 -7.06 -6.93 -21.84
N ARG A 282 -6.61 -7.06 -23.11
CA ARG A 282 -5.47 -7.90 -23.50
C ARG A 282 -4.16 -7.27 -22.98
N GLU A 283 -3.07 -8.03 -22.85
CA GLU A 283 -1.83 -7.52 -22.23
C GLU A 283 -1.24 -6.29 -22.94
N ASP A 284 -1.30 -6.25 -24.28
CA ASP A 284 -0.81 -5.11 -25.07
C ASP A 284 -1.67 -3.85 -24.87
N ASP A 285 -3.00 -4.02 -24.78
CA ASP A 285 -3.94 -2.92 -24.54
C ASP A 285 -3.88 -2.39 -23.10
N LYS A 286 -3.50 -3.24 -22.14
CA LYS A 286 -3.22 -2.81 -20.76
C LYS A 286 -2.06 -1.85 -20.73
N ILE A 287 -0.93 -2.17 -21.39
CA ILE A 287 0.27 -1.31 -21.39
C ILE A 287 -0.07 0.07 -21.96
N LYS A 288 -0.88 0.12 -23.02
CA LYS A 288 -1.37 1.36 -23.60
C LYS A 288 -2.26 2.14 -22.61
N TYR A 289 -3.22 1.47 -21.98
CA TYR A 289 -4.07 2.06 -20.94
C TYR A 289 -3.26 2.60 -19.74
N PHE A 290 -2.24 1.87 -19.27
CA PHE A 290 -1.38 2.29 -18.16
C PHE A 290 -0.55 3.55 -18.50
N ASN A 291 -0.19 3.75 -19.78
CA ASN A 291 0.68 4.84 -20.19
C ASN A 291 -0.07 6.10 -20.64
N GLU A 292 -1.26 5.93 -21.24
CA GLU A 292 -2.01 7.02 -21.90
C GLU A 292 -3.23 7.51 -21.10
N THR A 293 -3.67 6.78 -20.06
CA THR A 293 -4.84 7.19 -19.28
C THR A 293 -4.45 8.21 -18.21
N GLU A 294 -5.20 9.29 -18.16
CA GLU A 294 -5.10 10.33 -17.13
C GLU A 294 -6.41 10.39 -16.34
N ARG A 295 -6.32 10.83 -15.08
CA ARG A 295 -7.50 11.01 -14.20
C ARG A 295 -8.28 12.28 -14.59
N THR A 296 -8.88 12.26 -15.78
CA THR A 296 -9.69 13.38 -16.28
C THR A 296 -11.08 13.38 -15.65
N ARG A 297 -11.78 14.52 -15.74
CA ARG A 297 -13.17 14.63 -15.27
C ARG A 297 -14.11 13.63 -15.96
N GLU A 298 -13.91 13.40 -17.26
CA GLU A 298 -14.67 12.40 -18.02
C GLU A 298 -14.44 10.99 -17.50
N TRP A 299 -13.19 10.65 -17.20
CA TRP A 299 -12.83 9.37 -16.59
C TRP A 299 -13.54 9.19 -15.24
N LEU A 300 -13.53 10.22 -14.38
CA LEU A 300 -14.21 10.19 -13.09
C LEU A 300 -15.72 9.95 -13.23
N LEU A 301 -16.41 10.67 -14.13
CA LEU A 301 -17.85 10.52 -14.36
C LEU A 301 -18.22 9.12 -14.88
N GLN A 302 -17.36 8.51 -15.69
CA GLN A 302 -17.57 7.16 -16.18
C GLN A 302 -17.24 6.10 -15.11
N ALA A 303 -16.20 6.32 -14.32
CA ALA A 303 -15.83 5.46 -13.20
C ALA A 303 -16.89 5.46 -12.10
N GLU A 304 -17.49 6.61 -11.78
CA GLU A 304 -18.59 6.76 -10.81
C GLU A 304 -19.74 5.79 -11.11
N LYS A 305 -20.19 5.72 -12.38
CA LYS A 305 -21.27 4.80 -12.81
C LYS A 305 -20.94 3.32 -12.58
N LYS A 306 -19.66 2.95 -12.58
CA LYS A 306 -19.21 1.59 -12.28
C LYS A 306 -19.10 1.37 -10.77
N VAL A 307 -18.58 2.36 -10.04
CA VAL A 307 -18.50 2.37 -8.58
C VAL A 307 -19.88 2.27 -7.94
N GLU A 308 -20.89 2.96 -8.49
CA GLU A 308 -22.27 2.88 -8.00
C GLU A 308 -22.78 1.43 -7.98
N LYS A 309 -22.54 0.68 -9.06
CA LYS A 309 -22.90 -0.75 -9.14
C LYS A 309 -22.17 -1.58 -8.10
N VAL A 310 -20.92 -1.23 -7.78
CA VAL A 310 -20.13 -1.89 -6.75
C VAL A 310 -20.67 -1.59 -5.36
N LEU A 311 -21.03 -0.33 -5.07
CA LEU A 311 -21.63 0.07 -3.79
C LEU A 311 -22.99 -0.60 -3.56
N GLN A 312 -23.76 -0.88 -4.62
CA GLN A 312 -25.00 -1.64 -4.52
C GLN A 312 -24.80 -3.07 -3.99
N LEU A 313 -23.65 -3.71 -4.28
CA LEU A 313 -23.36 -5.08 -3.83
C LEU A 313 -23.15 -5.18 -2.31
N ILE A 314 -22.73 -4.08 -1.67
CA ILE A 314 -22.37 -4.07 -0.25
C ILE A 314 -23.48 -3.47 0.64
N LEU A 315 -24.66 -3.17 0.09
CA LEU A 315 -25.77 -2.55 0.85
C LEU A 315 -26.29 -3.43 2.00
N HIS A 316 -26.13 -4.75 1.90
CA HIS A 316 -26.52 -5.68 2.95
C HIS A 316 -25.76 -5.44 4.27
N LEU A 317 -24.59 -4.77 4.24
CA LEU A 317 -23.83 -4.39 5.43
C LEU A 317 -24.61 -3.51 6.42
N ARG A 318 -25.66 -2.80 5.95
CA ARG A 318 -26.55 -1.99 6.81
C ARG A 318 -27.20 -2.83 7.92
N GLY A 319 -27.49 -4.10 7.63
CA GLY A 319 -28.14 -5.04 8.54
C GLY A 319 -27.20 -6.13 9.07
N HIS A 320 -25.88 -5.94 8.96
CA HIS A 320 -24.91 -6.95 9.40
C HIS A 320 -25.02 -7.24 10.91
N GLU A 321 -24.87 -8.51 11.32
CA GLU A 321 -25.04 -8.95 12.70
C GLU A 321 -24.11 -8.17 13.66
N GLU A 322 -22.82 -8.14 13.31
CA GLU A 322 -21.78 -7.40 14.05
C GLU A 322 -21.95 -5.87 14.01
N GLU A 323 -22.06 -5.24 15.18
CA GLU A 323 -22.16 -3.78 15.32
C GLU A 323 -20.93 -3.05 14.78
N LEU A 324 -19.73 -3.60 15.01
CA LEU A 324 -18.49 -2.95 14.56
C LEU A 324 -18.39 -2.88 13.03
N VAL A 325 -18.99 -3.84 12.31
CA VAL A 325 -19.05 -3.83 10.84
C VAL A 325 -20.00 -2.73 10.37
N ARG A 326 -21.18 -2.62 11.00
CA ARG A 326 -22.14 -1.54 10.71
C ARG A 326 -21.55 -0.16 10.97
N LEU A 327 -20.81 0.00 12.07
CA LEU A 327 -20.14 1.25 12.40
C LEU A 327 -19.08 1.64 11.36
N GLU A 328 -18.22 0.71 10.94
CA GLU A 328 -17.23 0.99 9.89
C GLU A 328 -17.89 1.30 8.55
N PHE A 329 -19.00 0.63 8.21
CA PHE A 329 -19.76 0.95 7.02
C PHE A 329 -20.37 2.36 7.10
N ALA A 330 -20.91 2.77 8.25
CA ALA A 330 -21.41 4.13 8.43
C ALA A 330 -20.30 5.18 8.27
N LYS A 331 -19.12 4.95 8.88
CA LYS A 331 -17.93 5.82 8.72
C LYS A 331 -17.52 5.95 7.27
N MET A 332 -17.48 4.83 6.53
CA MET A 332 -17.16 4.80 5.11
C MET A 332 -18.10 5.74 4.32
N ASN A 333 -19.41 5.65 4.54
CA ASN A 333 -20.37 6.51 3.85
C ASN A 333 -20.22 7.98 4.25
N CYS A 334 -20.00 8.28 5.55
CA CYS A 334 -19.74 9.65 6.00
C CYS A 334 -18.48 10.26 5.36
N GLU A 335 -17.43 9.45 5.19
CA GLU A 335 -16.18 9.90 4.58
C GLU A 335 -16.39 10.24 3.09
N LEU A 336 -17.09 9.38 2.36
CA LEU A 336 -17.42 9.61 0.95
C LEU A 336 -18.28 10.87 0.76
N LEU A 337 -19.29 11.06 1.62
CA LEU A 337 -20.14 12.25 1.58
C LEU A 337 -19.39 13.54 1.92
N ARG A 338 -18.27 13.47 2.65
CA ARG A 338 -17.48 14.65 3.00
C ARG A 338 -16.47 15.02 1.91
N ASN A 339 -15.84 14.00 1.31
CA ASN A 339 -14.69 14.21 0.44
C ASN A 339 -15.06 14.21 -1.06
N CYS A 340 -16.11 13.47 -1.46
CA CYS A 340 -16.47 13.23 -2.86
C CYS A 340 -17.73 13.98 -3.34
N THR A 341 -18.22 14.94 -2.55
CA THR A 341 -19.27 15.91 -2.95
C THR A 341 -18.64 17.25 -3.27
#